data_AF-A0A7I7Q6J0-F1
#
_entry.id   AF-A0A7I7Q6J0-F1
#
_cell.length_a   1.000
_cell.length_b   1.000
_cell.length_c   1.000
_cell.angle_alpha   90.00
_cell.angle_beta   90.00
_cell.angle_gamma   90.00
#
_symmetry.space_group_name_H-M   'P 1'
#
loop_
_entity.id
_entity.type
_entity.pdbx_description
1 polymer ?
#
loop_
_entity_poly.entity_id
_entity_poly.type
_entity_poly.pdbx_seq_one_letter_code
_entity_poly.pdbx_strand_id
1 'polypeptide(L)'
;MAAVGGAGVPSLSEIQAWDIAHLEGAATDWKATAEHWESSFTSIHRVTVSPGGTVWEGVAAEAAQERAFADLVKVRGLADVLHESSAIARRGAETLDAAKRSVLDAVEEANSAGYVVGEDLSVTPPRAGVAAQAQAQVYAADIQQRAAQLVAHDQPIAAKITAASAPLSAVTFAEPQAPAIT
;
A
#
# COMPACT_ATOMS: atom_id res chain seq x y z
N MET A 1 -8.22 5.83 -22.42
CA MET A 1 -9.65 5.74 -22.79
C MET A 1 -10.38 5.37 -21.51
N ALA A 2 -11.01 6.35 -20.87
CA ALA A 2 -11.66 6.20 -19.58
C ALA A 2 -13.03 5.55 -19.75
N ALA A 3 -13.27 4.42 -19.10
CA ALA A 3 -14.61 3.92 -18.87
C ALA A 3 -15.17 4.71 -17.68
N VAL A 4 -16.22 5.49 -17.94
CA VAL A 4 -17.02 6.14 -16.91
C VAL A 4 -17.96 5.08 -16.35
N GLY A 5 -17.52 4.37 -15.30
CA GLY A 5 -18.39 3.59 -14.44
C GLY A 5 -19.24 4.53 -13.58
N GLY A 6 -20.56 4.32 -13.58
CA GLY A 6 -21.50 5.11 -12.80
C GLY A 6 -21.10 5.14 -11.32
N ALA A 7 -21.14 6.33 -10.72
CA ALA A 7 -20.76 6.56 -9.33
C ALA A 7 -21.54 5.66 -8.36
N GLY A 8 -20.91 4.59 -7.89
CA GLY A 8 -21.43 3.75 -6.80
C GLY A 8 -20.74 2.39 -6.70
N VAL A 9 -20.71 1.61 -7.78
CA VAL A 9 -20.24 0.22 -7.78
C VAL A 9 -19.54 -0.10 -9.11
N PRO A 10 -18.34 -0.73 -9.11
CA PRO A 10 -17.61 -1.09 -10.32
C PRO A 10 -18.35 -2.16 -11.14
N SER A 11 -18.14 -2.14 -12.45
CA SER A 11 -18.61 -3.19 -13.37
C SER A 11 -17.88 -4.51 -13.16
N LEU A 12 -18.44 -5.60 -13.68
CA LEU A 12 -17.83 -6.93 -13.59
C LEU A 12 -16.40 -6.94 -14.16
N SER A 13 -16.22 -6.35 -15.34
CA SER A 13 -14.90 -6.23 -15.98
C SER A 13 -13.92 -5.38 -15.14
N GLU A 14 -14.37 -4.30 -14.52
CA GLU A 14 -13.53 -3.48 -13.62
C GLU A 14 -13.12 -4.26 -12.37
N ILE A 15 -14.03 -5.07 -11.79
CA ILE A 15 -13.72 -5.92 -10.63
C ILE A 15 -12.70 -7.00 -11.01
N GLN A 16 -12.86 -7.65 -12.17
CA GLN A 16 -11.90 -8.64 -12.67
C GLN A 16 -10.52 -8.02 -12.89
N ALA A 17 -10.47 -6.82 -13.47
CA ALA A 17 -9.25 -6.07 -13.73
C ALA A 17 -8.70 -5.32 -12.50
N TRP A 18 -9.38 -5.39 -11.34
CA TRP A 18 -8.96 -4.66 -10.14
C TRP A 18 -7.53 -5.04 -9.75
N ASP A 19 -6.61 -4.09 -9.92
CA ASP A 19 -5.18 -4.31 -9.76
C ASP A 19 -4.75 -4.04 -8.32
N ILE A 20 -4.11 -5.04 -7.71
CA ILE A 20 -3.61 -5.03 -6.34
C ILE A 20 -2.09 -5.15 -6.31
N ALA A 21 -1.47 -5.51 -7.45
CA ALA A 21 -0.03 -5.77 -7.54
C ALA A 21 0.81 -4.54 -7.19
N HIS A 22 0.27 -3.34 -7.45
CA HIS A 22 0.94 -2.09 -7.06
C HIS A 22 1.12 -1.96 -5.54
N LEU A 23 0.17 -2.44 -4.72
CA LEU A 23 0.30 -2.43 -3.25
C LEU A 23 1.33 -3.44 -2.77
N GLU A 24 1.38 -4.63 -3.39
CA GLU A 24 2.37 -5.66 -3.07
C GLU A 24 3.79 -5.23 -3.44
N GLY A 25 3.93 -4.60 -4.62
CA GLY A 25 5.18 -3.98 -5.07
C GLY A 25 5.64 -2.89 -4.12
N ALA A 26 4.77 -1.93 -3.80
CA ALA A 26 5.07 -0.86 -2.86
C ALA A 26 5.47 -1.40 -1.47
N ALA A 27 4.78 -2.42 -0.97
CA ALA A 27 5.13 -3.05 0.30
C ALA A 27 6.55 -3.65 0.28
N THR A 28 6.91 -4.31 -0.82
CA THR A 28 8.25 -4.88 -1.01
C THR A 28 9.32 -3.80 -1.10
N ASP A 29 9.08 -2.77 -1.90
CA ASP A 29 10.03 -1.69 -2.15
C ASP A 29 10.29 -0.85 -0.89
N TRP A 30 9.26 -0.51 -0.13
CA TRP A 30 9.43 0.25 1.12
C TRP A 30 10.21 -0.54 2.16
N LYS A 31 9.94 -1.85 2.29
CA LYS A 31 10.71 -2.71 3.20
C LYS A 31 12.18 -2.76 2.80
N ALA A 32 12.47 -2.99 1.52
CA ALA A 32 13.84 -3.05 1.02
C ALA A 32 14.57 -1.71 1.20
N THR A 33 13.86 -0.59 1.00
CA THR A 33 14.39 0.75 1.21
C THR A 33 14.74 1.00 2.67
N ALA A 34 13.87 0.61 3.61
CA ALA A 34 14.12 0.73 5.05
C ALA A 34 15.39 -0.03 5.47
N GLU A 35 15.49 -1.31 5.09
CA GLU A 35 16.63 -2.16 5.40
C GLU A 35 17.93 -1.60 4.80
N HIS A 36 17.86 -1.07 3.58
CA HIS A 36 19.00 -0.44 2.92
C HIS A 36 19.47 0.83 3.63
N TRP A 37 18.55 1.67 4.08
CA TRP A 37 18.85 2.90 4.81
C TRP A 37 19.49 2.62 6.16
N GLU A 38 18.93 1.71 6.95
CA GLU A 38 19.48 1.32 8.24
C GLU A 38 20.90 0.76 8.13
N SER A 39 21.12 -0.13 7.15
CA SER A 39 22.42 -0.73 6.88
C SER A 39 23.45 0.34 6.48
N SER A 40 23.07 1.22 5.54
CA SER A 40 23.96 2.26 5.01
C SER A 40 24.36 3.27 6.09
N PHE A 41 23.41 3.80 6.86
CA PHE A 41 23.69 4.78 7.90
C PHE A 41 24.41 4.15 9.10
N THR A 42 24.14 2.89 9.43
CA THR A 42 24.91 2.16 10.45
C THR A 42 26.37 2.00 10.00
N SER A 43 26.59 1.69 8.72
CA SER A 43 27.93 1.61 8.13
C SER A 43 28.64 2.96 8.15
N ILE A 44 27.97 4.04 7.72
CA ILE A 44 28.49 5.42 7.74
C ILE A 44 28.94 5.80 9.16
N HIS A 45 28.06 5.65 10.16
CA HIS A 45 28.39 5.94 11.55
C HIS A 45 29.63 5.16 12.01
N ARG A 46 29.70 3.85 11.71
CA ARG A 46 30.85 3.01 12.07
C ARG A 46 32.16 3.48 11.43
N VAL A 47 32.16 3.80 10.13
CA VAL A 47 33.38 4.24 9.44
C VAL A 47 33.81 5.65 9.84
N THR A 48 32.89 6.50 10.28
CA THR A 48 33.21 7.83 10.82
C THR A 48 33.98 7.76 12.15
N VAL A 49 33.71 6.74 12.98
CA VAL A 49 34.44 6.52 14.24
C VAL A 49 35.88 6.08 14.00
N SER A 50 36.12 5.29 12.94
CA SER A 50 37.45 4.72 12.66
C SER A 50 37.77 4.69 11.16
N PRO A 51 37.96 5.86 10.53
CA PRO A 51 38.31 5.93 9.11
C PRO A 51 39.66 5.23 8.89
N GLY A 52 39.70 4.26 7.98
CA GLY A 52 40.90 3.47 7.72
C GLY A 52 41.24 2.42 8.79
N GLY A 53 40.34 2.16 9.75
CA GLY A 53 40.51 1.10 10.77
C GLY A 53 41.18 1.55 12.06
N THR A 54 41.56 2.83 12.17
CA THR A 54 42.06 3.44 13.40
C THR A 54 41.08 4.49 13.90
N VAL A 55 40.86 4.55 15.22
CA VAL A 55 39.97 5.56 15.82
C VAL A 55 40.47 6.96 15.45
N TRP A 56 39.56 7.77 14.93
CA TRP A 56 39.83 9.18 14.66
C TRP A 56 39.40 10.00 15.87
N GLU A 57 40.30 10.86 16.35
CA GLU A 57 40.14 11.61 17.60
C GLU A 57 40.30 13.12 17.40
N GLY A 58 39.88 13.89 18.39
CA GLY A 58 39.94 15.35 18.41
C GLY A 58 38.62 16.02 18.06
N VAL A 59 38.56 17.35 18.21
CA VAL A 59 37.33 18.14 18.09
C VAL A 59 36.60 17.97 16.75
N ALA A 60 37.34 17.78 15.66
CA ALA A 60 36.75 17.53 14.34
C ALA A 60 36.14 16.12 14.24
N ALA A 61 36.76 15.13 14.91
CA ALA A 61 36.25 13.77 14.96
C ALA A 61 34.97 13.69 15.79
N GLU A 62 34.95 14.32 16.97
CA GLU A 62 33.77 14.41 17.84
C GLU A 62 32.57 15.01 17.09
N ALA A 63 32.77 16.15 16.43
CA ALA A 63 31.72 16.81 15.66
C ALA A 63 31.20 15.97 14.48
N ALA A 64 32.09 15.22 13.81
CA ALA A 64 31.70 14.33 12.71
C ALA A 64 30.94 13.09 13.21
N GLN A 65 31.38 12.49 14.32
CA GLN A 65 30.75 11.32 14.93
C GLN A 65 29.36 11.68 15.48
N GLU A 66 29.23 12.82 16.17
CA GLU A 66 27.94 13.32 16.66
C GLU A 66 26.94 13.54 15.52
N ARG A 67 27.38 14.15 14.41
CA ARG A 67 26.54 14.30 13.22
C ARG A 67 26.11 12.96 12.63
N ALA A 68 27.06 12.05 12.41
CA ALA A 68 26.78 10.74 11.83
C ALA A 68 25.81 9.93 12.71
N PHE A 69 25.89 10.10 14.03
CA PHE A 69 24.95 9.49 14.97
C PHE A 69 23.56 10.13 14.88
N ALA A 70 23.49 11.47 14.85
CA ALA A 70 22.22 12.19 14.71
C ALA A 70 21.49 11.81 13.40
N ASP A 71 22.24 11.73 12.29
CA ASP A 71 21.70 11.30 10.99
C ASP A 71 21.22 9.85 11.03
N LEU A 72 21.98 8.94 11.68
CA LEU A 72 21.57 7.55 11.87
C LEU A 72 20.27 7.44 12.67
N VAL A 73 20.13 8.19 13.77
CA VAL A 73 18.89 8.21 14.57
C VAL A 73 17.72 8.70 13.74
N LYS A 74 17.92 9.77 12.96
CA LYS A 74 16.89 10.32 12.08
C LYS A 74 16.43 9.31 11.03
N VAL A 75 17.38 8.64 10.37
CA VAL A 75 17.10 7.65 9.33
C VAL A 75 16.40 6.42 9.88
N ARG A 76 16.75 5.95 11.08
CA ARG A 76 16.02 4.85 11.73
C ARG A 76 14.54 5.20 11.93
N GLY A 77 14.23 6.42 12.38
CA GLY A 77 12.85 6.87 12.49
C GLY A 77 12.10 6.89 11.14
N LEU A 78 12.79 7.16 10.02
CA LEU A 78 12.18 7.10 8.69
C LEU A 78 12.08 5.66 8.15
N ALA A 79 13.02 4.79 8.52
CA ALA A 79 12.96 3.37 8.21
C ALA A 79 11.76 2.71 8.92
N ASP A 80 11.50 3.08 10.17
CA ASP A 80 10.29 2.67 10.90
C ASP A 80 9.02 3.10 10.15
N VAL A 81 8.96 4.32 9.63
CA VAL A 81 7.85 4.83 8.81
C VAL A 81 7.66 4.01 7.52
N LEU A 82 8.76 3.63 6.85
CA LEU A 82 8.71 2.78 5.67
C LEU A 82 8.25 1.35 6.00
N HIS A 83 8.69 0.79 7.14
CA HIS A 83 8.23 -0.51 7.62
C HIS A 83 6.73 -0.50 7.95
N GLU A 84 6.24 0.55 8.61
CA GLU A 84 4.81 0.71 8.88
C GLU A 84 4.00 0.82 7.58
N SER A 85 4.45 1.67 6.65
CA SER A 85 3.81 1.85 5.34
C SER A 85 3.77 0.53 4.56
N SER A 86 4.86 -0.25 4.57
CA SER A 86 4.94 -1.59 3.98
C SER A 86 3.91 -2.54 4.59
N ALA A 87 3.81 -2.57 5.93
CA ALA A 87 2.89 -3.44 6.62
C ALA A 87 1.42 -3.06 6.38
N ILE A 88 1.12 -1.76 6.20
CA ILE A 88 -0.22 -1.28 5.82
C ILE A 88 -0.54 -1.71 4.38
N ALA A 89 0.36 -1.46 3.42
CA ALA A 89 0.13 -1.83 2.02
C ALA A 89 -0.06 -3.34 1.84
N ARG A 90 0.74 -4.18 2.51
CA ARG A 90 0.58 -5.65 2.44
C ARG A 90 -0.78 -6.11 2.97
N ARG A 91 -1.18 -5.64 4.16
CA ARG A 91 -2.51 -5.98 4.73
C ARG A 91 -3.65 -5.43 3.89
N GLY A 92 -3.46 -4.25 3.30
CA GLY A 92 -4.40 -3.64 2.37
C GLY A 92 -4.59 -4.50 1.12
N ALA A 93 -3.50 -4.97 0.52
CA ALA A 93 -3.51 -5.88 -0.61
C ALA A 93 -4.26 -7.19 -0.28
N GLU A 94 -3.93 -7.82 0.84
CA GLU A 94 -4.62 -9.03 1.32
C GLU A 94 -6.14 -8.80 1.51
N THR A 95 -6.53 -7.65 2.07
CA THR A 95 -7.94 -7.29 2.28
C THR A 95 -8.67 -7.09 0.95
N LEU A 96 -8.07 -6.36 0.00
CA LEU A 96 -8.67 -6.11 -1.31
C LEU A 96 -8.76 -7.38 -2.15
N ASP A 97 -7.75 -8.26 -2.08
CA ASP A 97 -7.75 -9.54 -2.79
C ASP A 97 -8.86 -10.45 -2.26
N ALA A 98 -9.03 -10.54 -0.94
CA ALA A 98 -10.13 -11.27 -0.33
C ALA A 98 -11.50 -10.69 -0.72
N ALA A 99 -11.66 -9.36 -0.72
CA ALA A 99 -12.90 -8.71 -1.12
C ALA A 99 -13.20 -8.92 -2.61
N LYS A 100 -12.20 -8.82 -3.48
CA LYS A 100 -12.31 -9.11 -4.91
C LYS A 100 -12.75 -10.56 -5.15
N ARG A 101 -12.08 -11.52 -4.53
CA ARG A 101 -12.45 -12.95 -4.63
C ARG A 101 -13.88 -13.20 -4.16
N SER A 102 -14.27 -12.62 -3.03
CA SER A 102 -15.64 -12.72 -2.51
C SER A 102 -16.70 -12.29 -3.55
N VAL A 103 -16.46 -11.24 -4.34
CA VAL A 103 -17.36 -10.85 -5.44
C VAL A 103 -17.37 -11.90 -6.55
N LEU A 104 -16.19 -12.32 -7.01
CA LEU A 104 -16.05 -13.26 -8.12
C LEU A 104 -16.63 -14.64 -7.78
N ASP A 105 -16.49 -15.09 -6.54
CA ASP A 105 -17.08 -16.32 -6.03
C ASP A 105 -18.62 -16.26 -6.07
N ALA A 106 -19.22 -15.13 -5.69
CA ALA A 106 -20.68 -14.93 -5.76
C ALA A 106 -21.19 -14.87 -7.21
N VAL A 107 -20.40 -14.29 -8.12
CA VAL A 107 -20.67 -14.31 -9.57
C VAL A 107 -20.60 -15.73 -10.11
N GLU A 108 -19.57 -16.49 -9.73
CA GLU A 108 -19.41 -17.90 -10.11
C GLU A 108 -20.55 -18.75 -9.56
N GLU A 109 -20.99 -18.55 -8.33
CA GLU A 109 -22.14 -19.24 -7.74
C GLU A 109 -23.42 -19.00 -8.55
N ALA A 110 -23.73 -17.75 -8.90
CA ALA A 110 -24.89 -17.41 -9.72
C ALA A 110 -24.81 -18.06 -11.11
N ASN A 111 -23.65 -17.97 -11.77
CA ASN A 111 -23.41 -18.59 -13.07
C ASN A 111 -23.53 -20.12 -13.03
N SER A 112 -23.03 -20.75 -11.96
CA SER A 112 -23.12 -22.19 -11.71
C SER A 112 -24.57 -22.67 -11.54
N ALA A 113 -25.42 -21.81 -10.96
CA ALA A 113 -26.86 -22.04 -10.84
C ALA A 113 -27.64 -21.76 -12.15
N GLY A 114 -26.95 -21.38 -13.23
CA GLY A 114 -27.52 -21.11 -14.55
C GLY A 114 -28.04 -19.68 -14.73
N TYR A 115 -27.79 -18.79 -13.78
CA TYR A 115 -28.07 -17.37 -13.95
C TYR A 115 -26.97 -16.70 -14.79
N VAL A 116 -27.26 -15.56 -15.40
CA VAL A 116 -26.27 -14.80 -16.16
C VAL A 116 -26.05 -13.46 -15.47
N VAL A 117 -24.82 -13.20 -15.05
CA VAL A 117 -24.42 -11.91 -14.47
C VAL A 117 -23.98 -10.96 -15.59
N GLY A 118 -24.57 -9.76 -15.64
CA GLY A 118 -24.23 -8.69 -16.57
C GLY A 118 -23.10 -7.79 -16.07
N GLU A 119 -22.61 -6.90 -16.94
CA GLU A 119 -21.54 -5.95 -16.59
C GLU A 119 -21.91 -4.98 -15.48
N ASP A 120 -23.19 -4.64 -15.35
CA ASP A 120 -23.74 -3.79 -14.28
C ASP A 120 -24.04 -4.57 -12.99
N LEU A 121 -23.58 -5.82 -12.90
CA LEU A 121 -23.86 -6.76 -11.81
C LEU A 121 -25.35 -7.11 -11.67
N SER A 122 -26.17 -6.81 -12.68
CA SER A 122 -27.52 -7.34 -12.74
C SER A 122 -27.48 -8.83 -13.06
N VAL A 123 -28.50 -9.57 -12.61
CA VAL A 123 -28.57 -11.02 -12.80
C VAL A 123 -29.85 -11.36 -13.56
N THR A 124 -29.69 -12.13 -14.64
CA THR A 124 -30.78 -12.59 -15.49
C THR A 124 -31.07 -14.06 -15.23
N PRO A 125 -32.33 -14.45 -14.98
CA PRO A 125 -32.67 -15.85 -14.75
C PRO A 125 -32.57 -16.69 -16.04
N PRO A 126 -32.26 -18.00 -15.93
CA PRO A 126 -32.20 -18.91 -17.09
C PRO A 126 -33.54 -19.11 -17.79
N ARG A 127 -34.64 -18.83 -17.09
CA ARG A 127 -36.01 -19.04 -17.57
C ARG A 127 -36.95 -18.03 -16.95
N ALA A 128 -37.98 -17.65 -17.70
CA ALA A 128 -39.03 -16.77 -17.20
C ALA A 128 -39.79 -17.41 -16.04
N GLY A 129 -40.15 -16.59 -15.04
CA GLY A 129 -40.97 -17.00 -13.91
C GLY A 129 -40.72 -16.14 -12.68
N VAL A 130 -41.77 -15.88 -11.89
CA VAL A 130 -41.71 -15.00 -10.72
C VAL A 130 -40.67 -15.46 -9.70
N ALA A 131 -40.62 -16.76 -9.41
CA ALA A 131 -39.65 -17.32 -8.46
C ALA A 131 -38.19 -17.22 -8.97
N ALA A 132 -37.97 -17.49 -10.27
CA ALA A 132 -36.64 -17.38 -10.87
C ALA A 132 -36.17 -15.90 -10.87
N GLN A 133 -37.07 -14.97 -11.16
CA GLN A 133 -36.80 -13.53 -11.11
C GLN A 133 -36.49 -13.05 -9.69
N ALA A 134 -37.24 -13.52 -8.69
CA ALA A 134 -36.97 -13.18 -7.28
C ALA A 134 -35.59 -13.67 -6.84
N GLN A 135 -35.20 -14.89 -7.22
CA GLN A 135 -33.87 -15.42 -6.92
C GLN A 135 -32.76 -14.64 -7.65
N ALA A 136 -32.99 -14.21 -8.89
CA ALA A 136 -32.04 -13.36 -9.62
C ALA A 136 -31.80 -12.04 -8.89
N GLN A 137 -32.84 -11.42 -8.32
CA GLN A 137 -32.71 -10.20 -7.52
C GLN A 137 -31.90 -10.43 -6.24
N VAL A 138 -32.03 -11.61 -5.61
CA VAL A 138 -31.22 -11.98 -4.44
C VAL A 138 -29.73 -12.09 -4.81
N TYR A 139 -29.40 -12.79 -5.90
CA TYR A 139 -28.02 -12.87 -6.38
C TYR A 139 -27.46 -11.49 -6.75
N ALA A 140 -28.23 -10.67 -7.47
CA ALA A 140 -27.81 -9.32 -7.84
C ALA A 140 -27.52 -8.46 -6.59
N ALA A 141 -28.40 -8.51 -5.58
CA ALA A 141 -28.20 -7.76 -4.34
C ALA A 141 -26.96 -8.21 -3.58
N ASP A 142 -26.69 -9.52 -3.49
CA ASP A 142 -25.48 -10.04 -2.83
C ASP A 142 -24.19 -9.63 -3.56
N ILE A 143 -24.15 -9.80 -4.89
CA ILE A 143 -23.00 -9.40 -5.72
C ILE A 143 -22.73 -7.90 -5.61
N GLN A 144 -23.78 -7.06 -5.73
CA GLN A 144 -23.65 -5.61 -5.60
C GLN A 144 -23.21 -5.19 -4.20
N GLN A 145 -23.69 -5.86 -3.15
CA GLN A 145 -23.25 -5.60 -1.77
C GLN A 145 -21.76 -5.90 -1.60
N ARG A 146 -21.28 -7.03 -2.10
CA ARG A 146 -19.85 -7.42 -2.02
C ARG A 146 -18.97 -6.46 -2.84
N ALA A 147 -19.45 -6.04 -4.02
CA ALA A 147 -18.75 -5.06 -4.84
C ALA A 147 -18.66 -3.69 -4.14
N ALA A 148 -19.72 -3.27 -3.44
CA ALA A 148 -19.69 -2.07 -2.60
C ALA A 148 -18.71 -2.21 -1.42
N GLN A 149 -18.58 -3.39 -0.82
CA GLN A 149 -17.59 -3.64 0.23
C GLN A 149 -16.15 -3.56 -0.30
N LEU A 150 -15.88 -4.07 -1.50
CA LEU A 150 -14.58 -3.92 -2.16
C LEU A 150 -14.18 -2.44 -2.26
N VAL A 151 -15.08 -1.58 -2.78
CA VAL A 151 -14.85 -0.13 -2.86
C VAL A 151 -14.70 0.51 -1.47
N ALA A 152 -15.50 0.08 -0.50
CA ALA A 152 -15.45 0.61 0.86
C ALA A 152 -14.14 0.28 1.59
N HIS A 153 -13.43 -0.78 1.21
CA HIS A 153 -12.11 -1.11 1.75
C HIS A 153 -10.98 -0.30 1.12
N ASP A 154 -11.08 0.00 -0.17
CA ASP A 154 -10.03 0.68 -0.95
C ASP A 154 -9.69 2.07 -0.39
N GLN A 155 -10.70 2.93 -0.20
CA GLN A 155 -10.49 4.32 0.22
C GLN A 155 -9.79 4.45 1.60
N PRO A 156 -10.21 3.72 2.65
CA PRO A 156 -9.49 3.73 3.93
C PRO A 156 -8.05 3.21 3.84
N ILE A 157 -7.76 2.23 2.98
CA ILE A 157 -6.41 1.70 2.79
C ILE A 157 -5.51 2.80 2.20
N ALA A 158 -5.96 3.46 1.13
CA ALA A 158 -5.22 4.57 0.52
C ALA A 158 -4.97 5.72 1.49
N ALA A 159 -5.98 6.09 2.30
CA ALA A 159 -5.83 7.11 3.33
C ALA A 159 -4.82 6.73 4.41
N LYS A 160 -4.82 5.48 4.88
CA LYS A 160 -3.83 4.97 5.86
C LYS A 160 -2.41 4.99 5.32
N ILE A 161 -2.21 4.58 4.07
CA ILE A 161 -0.90 4.63 3.40
C ILE A 161 -0.41 6.08 3.30
N THR A 162 -1.28 6.99 2.89
CA THR A 162 -0.96 8.43 2.76
C THR A 162 -0.57 9.02 4.12
N ALA A 163 -1.32 8.71 5.18
CA ALA A 163 -1.02 9.17 6.52
C ALA A 163 0.29 8.60 7.06
N ALA A 164 0.54 7.30 6.88
CA ALA A 164 1.75 6.64 7.37
C ALA A 164 3.00 7.16 6.68
N SER A 165 2.95 7.42 5.36
CA SER A 165 4.10 7.89 4.58
C SER A 165 4.35 9.40 4.66
N ALA A 166 3.43 10.19 5.23
CA ALA A 166 3.54 11.64 5.32
C ALA A 166 4.88 12.16 5.90
N PRO A 167 5.47 11.56 6.95
CA PRO A 167 6.74 12.02 7.52
C PRO A 167 7.92 12.00 6.52
N LEU A 168 7.89 11.13 5.52
CA LEU A 168 8.95 11.02 4.51
C LEU A 168 9.10 12.31 3.68
N SER A 169 8.01 13.07 3.53
CA SER A 169 7.97 14.30 2.73
C SER A 169 8.57 15.52 3.46
N ALA A 170 8.71 15.45 4.78
CA ALA A 170 9.13 16.55 5.64
C ALA A 170 10.59 16.44 6.11
N VAL A 171 11.32 15.40 5.69
CA VAL A 171 12.68 15.17 6.12
C VAL A 171 13.66 16.19 5.51
N THR A 172 14.50 16.76 6.36
CA THR A 172 15.66 17.58 5.96
C THR A 172 16.88 17.14 6.76
N PHE A 173 18.08 17.19 6.18
CA PHE A 173 19.33 16.97 6.91
C PHE A 173 20.04 18.31 7.06
N ALA A 174 20.53 18.62 8.26
CA ALA A 174 21.19 19.89 8.51
C ALA A 174 22.62 19.85 7.93
N GLU A 175 22.90 20.73 6.97
CA GLU A 175 24.26 20.94 6.49
C GLU A 175 24.95 22.02 7.35
N PRO A 176 26.14 21.76 7.93
CA PRO A 176 26.87 22.79 8.64
C PRO A 176 27.32 23.89 7.66
N GLN A 177 27.18 25.14 8.08
CA GLN A 177 27.85 26.23 7.38
C GLN A 177 29.36 26.08 7.59
N ALA A 178 30.12 26.06 6.51
CA ALA A 178 31.57 26.02 6.58
C ALA A 178 32.07 27.19 7.46
N PRO A 179 33.05 26.96 8.36
CA PRO A 179 33.63 28.06 9.12
C PRO A 179 34.20 29.09 8.13
N ALA A 180 33.82 30.35 8.30
CA ALA A 180 34.39 31.44 7.52
C ALA A 180 35.90 31.43 7.74
N ILE A 181 36.66 31.27 6.66
CA ILE A 181 38.11 31.41 6.70
C ILE A 181 38.39 32.91 6.87
N THR A 182 38.72 33.33 8.09
CA THR A 182 39.28 34.65 8.42
C THR A 182 40.77 34.55 8.64
#